data_AF-A0A1G0KT41-F1
#
_entry.id   AF-A0A1G0KT41-F1
#
_cell.length_a   1.000
_cell.length_b   1.000
_cell.length_c   1.000
_cell.angle_alpha   90.00
_cell.angle_beta   90.00
_cell.angle_gamma   90.00
#
_symmetry.space_group_name_H-M   'P 1'
#
loop_
_entity.id
_entity.type
_entity.pdbx_description
1 polymer ?
#
loop_
_entity_poly.entity_id
_entity_poly.type
_entity_poly.pdbx_seq_one_letter_code
_entity_poly.pdbx_strand_id
1 'polypeptide(L)' 'MQVPGWLRKRASEKLIINKGGDTTFEEDLAKNVLEIITVFSARLYGSRSRKNQKLLDGVKQSVEAAAC' A
#
# COMPACT_ATOMS: atom_id res chain seq x y z
N MET A 1 -11.64 18.44 -30.14
CA MET A 1 -10.99 17.37 -29.37
C MET A 1 -10.39 17.98 -28.12
N GLN A 2 -10.90 17.65 -26.93
CA GLN A 2 -10.49 18.28 -25.67
C GLN A 2 -9.32 17.50 -25.07
N VAL A 3 -8.19 18.17 -24.86
CA VAL A 3 -6.99 17.53 -24.31
C VAL A 3 -7.21 17.29 -22.81
N PRO A 4 -6.98 16.06 -22.28
CA PRO A 4 -7.17 15.76 -20.88
C PRO A 4 -6.35 16.69 -19.98
N GLY A 5 -6.95 17.17 -18.87
CA GLY A 5 -6.35 18.20 -18.01
C GLY A 5 -4.96 17.87 -17.46
N TRP A 6 -4.64 16.58 -17.31
CA TRP A 6 -3.33 16.08 -16.87
C TRP A 6 -2.22 16.20 -17.92
N LEU A 7 -2.55 16.44 -19.20
CA LEU A 7 -1.57 16.62 -20.27
C LEU A 7 -0.92 18.02 -20.25
N ARG A 8 -1.41 18.94 -19.41
CA ARG A 8 -0.79 20.24 -19.19
C ARG A 8 0.39 20.09 -18.21
N LYS A 9 1.51 19.55 -18.69
CA LYS A 9 2.76 19.50 -17.91
C LYS A 9 3.25 20.93 -17.66
N ARG A 10 3.17 21.40 -16.41
CA ARG A 10 4.04 22.47 -15.90
C ARG A 10 5.33 21.82 -15.40
N ALA A 11 6.48 22.42 -15.70
CA ALA A 11 7.75 22.00 -15.11
C ALA A 11 7.73 22.39 -13.62
N SER A 12 7.61 21.41 -12.74
CA SER A 12 7.67 21.60 -11.30
C SER A 12 8.98 21.02 -10.81
N GLU A 13 9.85 21.87 -10.26
CA GLU A 13 11.02 21.44 -9.51
C GLU A 13 10.54 20.78 -8.21
N LYS A 14 10.99 19.55 -7.98
CA LYS A 14 10.66 18.80 -6.76
C LYS A 14 11.89 18.75 -5.88
N LEU A 15 11.83 19.46 -4.76
CA LEU A 15 12.81 19.33 -3.69
C LEU A 15 12.36 18.18 -2.77
N ILE A 16 13.16 17.12 -2.65
CA ILE A 16 12.91 16.04 -1.69
C ILE A 16 13.55 16.43 -0.37
N ILE A 17 12.73 16.67 0.66
CA ILE A 17 13.19 16.95 2.02
C ILE A 17 12.92 15.70 2.85
N ASN A 18 13.95 15.16 3.51
CA ASN A 18 13.76 14.12 4.50
C ASN A 18 13.18 14.75 5.78
N LYS A 19 11.85 14.90 5.82
CA LYS A 19 11.15 15.31 7.04
C LYS A 19 10.97 14.06 7.90
N GLY A 20 11.47 14.10 9.14
CA GLY A 20 11.17 13.05 10.11
C GLY A 20 9.66 12.95 10.32
N GLY A 21 9.13 11.73 10.32
CA GLY A 21 7.72 11.43 10.58
C GLY A 21 7.49 10.94 12.02
N ASP A 22 6.22 10.93 12.45
CA ASP A 22 5.79 10.38 13.74
C ASP A 22 5.84 8.84 13.77
N THR A 23 5.98 8.22 12.59
CA THR A 23 6.11 6.78 12.36
C THR A 23 7.44 6.46 11.71
N THR A 24 7.94 5.24 11.93
CA THR A 24 9.14 4.77 11.24
C THR A 24 8.85 4.48 9.77
N PHE A 25 9.89 4.54 8.93
CA PHE A 25 9.75 4.20 7.52
C PHE A 25 9.22 2.76 7.34
N GLU A 26 9.68 1.85 8.18
CA GLU A 26 9.30 0.44 8.19
C GLU A 26 7.82 0.26 8.54
N GLU A 27 7.31 0.98 9.55
CA GLU A 27 5.89 0.96 9.91
C GLU A 27 4.98 1.46 8.79
N ASP A 28 5.36 2.57 8.15
CA ASP A 28 4.61 3.12 7.02
C ASP A 28 4.67 2.17 5.81
N LEU A 29 5.84 1.59 5.54
CA LEU A 29 6.01 0.63 4.46
C LEU A 29 5.13 -0.61 4.70
N ALA A 30 5.11 -1.15 5.92
CA ALA A 30 4.30 -2.30 6.28
C ALA A 30 2.79 -2.02 6.10
N LYS A 31 2.32 -0.84 6.54
CA LYS A 31 0.92 -0.42 6.35
C LYS A 31 0.56 -0.33 4.87
N ASN A 32 1.38 0.33 4.06
CA ASN A 32 1.16 0.49 2.62
C ASN A 32 1.09 -0.87 1.91
N VAL A 33 2.03 -1.77 2.21
CA VAL A 33 2.05 -3.11 1.59
C VAL A 33 0.84 -3.95 2.02
N LEU A 34 0.43 -3.87 3.29
CA LEU A 34 -0.76 -4.58 3.78
C LEU A 34 -2.05 -4.10 3.09
N GLU A 35 -2.19 -2.80 2.87
CA GLU A 35 -3.31 -2.22 2.13
C GLU A 35 -3.35 -2.72 0.68
N ILE A 36 -2.20 -2.68 -0.01
CA ILE A 36 -2.06 -3.21 -1.37
C ILE A 36 -2.49 -4.67 -1.41
N ILE A 37 -1.93 -5.51 -0.54
CA ILE A 37 -2.26 -6.94 -0.50
C ILE A 37 -3.76 -7.14 -0.30
N THR A 38 -4.38 -6.42 0.63
CA THR A 38 -5.81 -6.53 0.95
C THR A 38 -6.70 -6.19 -0.24
N VAL A 39 -6.39 -5.11 -0.96
CA VAL A 39 -7.16 -4.70 -2.15
C VAL A 39 -6.98 -5.70 -3.29
N PHE A 40 -5.74 -6.11 -3.56
CA PHE A 40 -5.45 -7.03 -4.67
C PHE A 40 -5.97 -8.44 -4.40
N SER A 41 -5.87 -8.97 -3.18
CA SER A 41 -6.38 -10.29 -2.84
C SER A 41 -7.90 -10.36 -2.93
N ALA A 42 -8.59 -9.29 -2.52
CA ALA A 42 -10.04 -9.15 -2.70
C ALA A 42 -10.43 -9.11 -4.18
N ARG A 43 -9.63 -8.47 -5.05
CA ARG A 43 -9.86 -8.44 -6.51
C ARG A 43 -9.55 -9.77 -7.20
N LEU A 44 -8.47 -10.45 -6.80
CA LEU A 44 -8.02 -11.71 -7.41
C LEU A 44 -8.87 -12.91 -6.98
N TYR A 45 -9.22 -12.99 -5.70
CA TYR A 45 -9.88 -14.17 -5.14
C TYR A 45 -11.34 -13.91 -4.75
N GLY A 46 -11.75 -12.65 -4.64
CA GLY A 46 -13.01 -12.26 -4.01
C GLY A 46 -12.85 -12.04 -2.50
N SER A 47 -13.45 -10.98 -1.97
CA SER A 47 -13.31 -10.58 -0.56
C SER A 47 -13.74 -11.67 0.45
N ARG A 48 -14.72 -12.50 0.07
CA ARG A 48 -15.25 -13.60 0.90
C ARG A 48 -14.64 -14.97 0.60
N SER A 49 -13.67 -15.06 -0.31
CA SER A 49 -13.08 -16.33 -0.69
C SER A 49 -12.20 -16.91 0.42
N ARG A 50 -12.21 -18.25 0.57
CA ARG A 50 -11.32 -18.96 1.49
C ARG A 50 -9.84 -18.70 1.18
N LYS A 51 -9.49 -18.50 -0.09
CA LYS A 51 -8.12 -18.14 -0.49
C LYS A 51 -7.71 -16.75 0.02
N ASN A 52 -8.65 -15.79 -0.01
CA ASN A 52 -8.43 -14.45 0.54
C ASN A 52 -8.24 -14.50 2.06
N GLN A 53 -9.12 -15.22 2.77
CA GLN A 53 -9.02 -15.40 4.22
C GLN A 53 -7.68 -16.02 4.62
N LYS A 54 -7.32 -17.15 4.02
CA LYS A 54 -6.05 -17.84 4.31
C LYS A 54 -4.81 -16.96 4.06
N LEU A 55 -4.84 -16.15 2.99
CA LEU A 55 -3.75 -15.21 2.69
C LEU A 55 -3.63 -14.16 3.79
N LEU A 56 -4.74 -13.50 4.15
CA LEU A 56 -4.74 -12.45 5.16
C LEU A 56 -4.37 -12.99 6.55
N ASP A 57 -4.79 -14.20 6.89
CA ASP A 57 -4.42 -14.85 8.14
C ASP A 57 -2.91 -15.14 8.21
N GLY A 58 -2.33 -15.65 7.12
CA GLY A 58 -0.87 -15.88 7.04
C GLY A 58 -0.06 -14.60 7.13
N VAL A 59 -0.53 -13.51 6.52
CA VAL A 59 0.12 -12.19 6.61
C VAL A 59 0.05 -11.65 8.04
N LYS A 60 -1.12 -11.73 8.71
CA LYS A 60 -1.26 -11.33 10.11
C LYS A 60 -0.31 -12.08 11.03
N GLN A 61 -0.26 -13.41 10.92
CA GLN A 61 0.67 -14.24 11.70
C GLN A 61 2.13 -13.84 11.49
N SER A 62 2.51 -13.50 10.25
CA SER A 62 3.88 -13.07 9.93
C SER A 62 4.22 -11.72 10.59
N VAL A 63 3.26 -10.80 10.66
CA VAL A 63 3.42 -9.51 11.35
C VAL A 63 3.53 -9.70 12.86
N GLU A 64 2.67 -10.55 13.44
CA GLU A 64 2.70 -10.87 14.88
C GLU A 64 4.02 -11.54 15.28
N ALA A 65 4.53 -12.47 14.45
CA ALA A 65 5.81 -13.13 14.69
C ALA A 65 7.01 -12.18 14.58
N ALA A 66 6.94 -11.14 13.74
CA ALA A 66 8.00 -10.15 13.58
C ALA A 66 7.99 -9.08 14.70
N ALA A 67 6.93 -9.00 15.49
CA ALA A 67 6.79 -8.06 16.61
C ALA A 67 7.27 -8.63 17.96
N CYS A 68 7.71 -9.90 18.00
CA CYS A 68 8.29 -10.57 19.16
C CYS A 68 9.82 -10.55 19.10
#